data_AF-H0ADG6-F1
#
_entry.id   AF-H0ADG6-F1
#
_cell.length_a   1.000
_cell.length_b   1.000
_cell.length_c   1.000
_cell.angle_alpha   90.00
_cell.angle_beta   90.00
_cell.angle_gamma   90.00
#
_symmetry.space_group_name_H-M   'P 1'
#
loop_
_entity.id
_entity.type
_entity.pdbx_description
1 polymer ?
#
loop_
_entity_poly.entity_id
_entity_poly.type
_entity_poly.pdbx_seq_one_letter_code
_entity_poly.pdbx_strand_id
1 'polypeptide(L)'
;MAVKHPFSIESDDWTDISEGLEDEERLAMLAMDEGVIENGTVEAVNPQDLYLGPADRVMGRYLVIPPSVAADIWNKGPVNEKSVLFTSDQRNDAEFYLGSKTGSPVEVKYDENIPDSENWHSHSSFEAYAPENGTITLGLIKDFKELDYAEEQISPGKIFVVPPYVQHKVVDKQNDPDLAVTRYGAEKVAKFDLEGNPVYPWAEDVDFERRPYDSELEEIMQKSV
;
A
#
# COMPACT_ATOMS: atom_id res chain seq x y z
N MET A 1 -6.92 12.60 -15.30
CA MET A 1 -6.80 11.15 -15.56
C MET A 1 -6.94 10.51 -14.21
N ALA A 2 -7.83 9.53 -14.04
CA ALA A 2 -8.09 8.97 -12.73
C ALA A 2 -6.89 8.14 -12.24
N VAL A 3 -6.56 8.26 -10.96
CA VAL A 3 -5.36 7.64 -10.35
C VAL A 3 -5.61 6.15 -10.12
N LYS A 4 -4.70 5.31 -10.61
CA LYS A 4 -4.81 3.83 -10.58
C LYS A 4 -4.00 3.15 -9.48
N HIS A 5 -3.22 3.93 -8.75
CA HIS A 5 -2.28 3.46 -7.74
C HIS A 5 -2.54 4.22 -6.43
N PRO A 6 -2.25 3.62 -5.26
CA PRO A 6 -2.29 4.36 -4.01
C PRO A 6 -1.41 5.61 -4.06
N PHE A 7 -1.91 6.69 -3.49
CA PHE A 7 -1.24 8.00 -3.49
C PHE A 7 -1.47 8.72 -2.15
N SER A 8 -0.65 9.72 -1.85
CA SER A 8 -0.66 10.41 -0.56
C SER A 8 -1.26 11.77 -0.73
N ILE A 9 -2.13 12.15 0.21
CA ILE A 9 -2.60 13.52 0.36
C ILE A 9 -2.03 14.04 1.69
N GLU A 10 -1.53 15.28 1.67
CA GLU A 10 -1.07 15.99 2.85
C GLU A 10 -1.55 17.43 2.72
N SER A 11 -2.40 17.88 3.63
CA SER A 11 -2.93 19.25 3.60
C SER A 11 -3.32 19.76 4.99
N ASP A 12 -2.92 21.00 5.27
CA ASP A 12 -3.31 21.77 6.46
C ASP A 12 -4.69 22.45 6.33
N ASP A 13 -5.27 22.43 5.13
CA ASP A 13 -6.61 22.96 4.83
C ASP A 13 -7.46 21.92 4.06
N TRP A 14 -8.73 22.21 3.84
CA TRP A 14 -9.61 21.34 3.07
C TRP A 14 -9.14 21.16 1.63
N THR A 15 -8.85 19.92 1.27
CA THR A 15 -8.53 19.49 -0.10
C THR A 15 -9.72 18.75 -0.69
N ASP A 16 -10.18 19.20 -1.86
CA ASP A 16 -11.13 18.45 -2.69
C ASP A 16 -10.39 17.29 -3.35
N ILE A 17 -10.89 16.07 -3.11
CA ILE A 17 -10.25 14.85 -3.59
C ILE A 17 -10.98 14.24 -4.80
N SER A 18 -12.15 14.78 -5.16
CA SER A 18 -13.00 14.27 -6.23
C SER A 18 -12.30 14.25 -7.60
N GLU A 19 -11.48 15.27 -7.89
CA GLU A 19 -10.82 15.41 -9.19
C GLU A 19 -9.81 14.30 -9.53
N GLY A 20 -9.37 13.50 -8.54
CA GLY A 20 -8.38 12.44 -8.71
C GLY A 20 -8.93 11.02 -8.81
N LEU A 21 -10.21 10.81 -8.50
CA LEU A 21 -10.75 9.49 -8.17
C LEU A 21 -11.52 8.83 -9.31
N GLU A 22 -11.44 7.50 -9.40
CA GLU A 22 -12.21 6.71 -10.39
C GLU A 22 -13.69 6.56 -10.00
N ASP A 23 -13.97 6.53 -8.69
CA ASP A 23 -15.30 6.39 -8.09
C ASP A 23 -15.29 7.05 -6.70
N GLU A 24 -15.91 8.21 -6.60
CA GLU A 24 -15.97 9.05 -5.39
C GLU A 24 -16.82 8.41 -4.27
N GLU A 25 -17.64 7.40 -4.58
CA GLU A 25 -18.53 6.76 -3.61
C GLU A 25 -17.86 5.59 -2.87
N ARG A 26 -16.68 5.16 -3.30
CA ARG A 26 -16.03 3.92 -2.83
C ARG A 26 -14.54 4.08 -2.51
N LEU A 27 -14.23 5.03 -1.63
CA LEU A 27 -12.85 5.35 -1.26
C LEU A 27 -12.39 4.59 -0.03
N ALA A 28 -11.18 4.04 -0.11
CA ALA A 28 -10.46 3.55 1.05
C ALA A 28 -9.34 4.54 1.37
N MET A 29 -9.34 5.08 2.58
CA MET A 29 -8.35 6.05 3.03
C MET A 29 -7.78 5.63 4.37
N LEU A 30 -6.48 5.43 4.42
CA LEU A 30 -5.75 5.14 5.64
C LEU A 30 -5.16 6.45 6.17
N ALA A 31 -5.56 6.83 7.37
CA ALA A 31 -5.07 8.03 8.04
C ALA A 31 -3.61 7.81 8.45
N MET A 32 -2.73 8.69 7.98
CA MET A 32 -1.29 8.67 8.26
C MET A 32 -0.91 9.61 9.41
N ASP A 33 -1.87 10.40 9.89
CA ASP A 33 -1.81 11.29 11.04
C ASP A 33 -3.26 11.59 11.48
N GLU A 34 -3.43 12.40 12.53
CA GLU A 34 -4.73 12.98 12.88
C GLU A 34 -5.29 13.79 11.70
N GLY A 35 -6.60 13.68 11.47
CA GLY A 35 -7.24 14.36 10.34
C GLY A 35 -8.76 14.39 10.44
N VAL A 36 -9.38 14.91 9.39
CA VAL A 36 -10.83 14.94 9.22
C VAL A 36 -11.25 14.69 7.77
N ILE A 37 -12.39 14.02 7.63
CA ILE A 37 -13.04 13.71 6.37
C ILE A 37 -14.42 14.38 6.36
N GLU A 38 -14.76 15.08 5.28
CA GLU A 38 -16.09 15.64 5.03
C GLU A 38 -16.83 14.76 4.01
N ASN A 39 -18.01 14.24 4.36
CA ASN A 39 -18.90 13.43 3.52
C ASN A 39 -20.37 13.86 3.67
N GLY A 40 -20.63 15.16 3.64
CA GLY A 40 -21.85 15.79 4.16
C GLY A 40 -21.90 15.96 5.69
N THR A 41 -21.06 15.23 6.42
CA THR A 41 -20.70 15.48 7.83
C THR A 41 -19.18 15.46 8.01
N VAL A 42 -18.68 16.11 9.07
CA VAL A 42 -17.24 16.07 9.41
C VAL A 42 -16.98 14.93 10.37
N GLU A 43 -16.13 14.00 9.96
CA GLU A 43 -15.70 12.82 10.72
C GLU A 43 -14.22 12.98 11.09
N ALA A 44 -13.90 12.91 12.39
CA ALA A 44 -12.52 12.93 12.85
C ALA A 44 -11.92 11.54 12.76
N VAL A 45 -10.65 11.47 12.35
CA VAL A 45 -9.89 10.23 12.24
C VAL A 45 -8.60 10.34 13.05
N ASN A 46 -8.23 9.24 13.70
CA ASN A 46 -6.94 9.13 14.38
C ASN A 46 -5.90 8.54 13.42
N PRO A 47 -4.60 8.69 13.72
CA PRO A 47 -3.56 7.97 12.99
C PRO A 47 -3.90 6.49 12.92
N GLN A 48 -3.63 5.87 11.78
CA GLN A 48 -3.85 4.44 11.49
C GLN A 48 -5.31 4.00 11.34
N ASP A 49 -6.29 4.89 11.52
CA ASP A 49 -7.68 4.55 11.22
C ASP A 49 -7.87 4.38 9.70
N LEU A 50 -8.70 3.40 9.31
CA LEU A 50 -9.07 3.15 7.92
C LEU A 50 -10.52 3.58 7.70
N TYR A 51 -10.71 4.58 6.86
CA TYR A 51 -12.01 5.01 6.38
C TYR A 51 -12.37 4.33 5.07
N LEU A 52 -13.59 3.79 5.00
CA LEU A 52 -14.21 3.28 3.79
C LEU A 52 -15.51 4.05 3.53
N GLY A 53 -15.57 4.91 2.51
CA GLY A 53 -16.81 5.62 2.16
C GLY A 53 -16.64 6.66 1.07
N PRO A 54 -17.69 7.43 0.74
CA PRO A 54 -17.55 8.65 -0.02
C PRO A 54 -16.80 9.72 0.79
N ALA A 55 -16.08 10.60 0.14
CA ALA A 55 -15.50 11.77 0.79
C ALA A 55 -15.45 12.94 -0.19
N ASP A 56 -16.07 14.05 0.22
CA ASP A 56 -16.10 15.31 -0.52
C ASP A 56 -14.75 16.01 -0.41
N ARG A 57 -14.25 16.13 0.83
CA ARG A 57 -13.01 16.85 1.16
C ARG A 57 -12.29 16.21 2.34
N VAL A 58 -10.98 16.40 2.41
CA VAL A 58 -10.15 15.92 3.53
C VAL A 58 -9.20 17.01 4.01
N MET A 59 -8.82 16.93 5.28
CA MET A 59 -7.73 17.72 5.88
C MET A 59 -6.91 16.80 6.78
N GLY A 60 -5.59 16.89 6.71
CA GLY A 60 -4.66 15.97 7.34
C GLY A 60 -3.87 15.16 6.31
N ARG A 61 -3.33 14.02 6.75
CA ARG A 61 -2.44 13.18 5.94
C ARG A 61 -3.02 11.79 5.73
N TYR A 62 -3.13 11.38 4.48
CA TYR A 62 -3.81 10.14 4.09
C TYR A 62 -3.03 9.38 3.02
N LEU A 63 -3.04 8.05 3.12
CA LEU A 63 -2.82 7.14 2.00
C LEU A 63 -4.19 6.81 1.39
N VAL A 64 -4.43 7.30 0.19
CA VAL A 64 -5.66 7.03 -0.56
C VAL A 64 -5.46 5.78 -1.41
N ILE A 65 -6.36 4.81 -1.25
CA ILE A 65 -6.37 3.54 -1.98
C ILE A 65 -7.55 3.59 -2.96
N PRO A 66 -7.30 3.61 -4.29
CA PRO A 66 -8.36 3.72 -5.27
C PRO A 66 -9.42 2.60 -5.16
N PRO A 67 -10.67 2.87 -5.52
CA PRO A 67 -11.77 1.90 -5.49
C PRO A 67 -11.47 0.61 -6.27
N SER A 68 -10.81 0.72 -7.42
CA SER A 68 -10.39 -0.41 -8.25
C SER A 68 -9.36 -1.30 -7.56
N VAL A 69 -8.58 -0.75 -6.64
CA VAL A 69 -7.65 -1.47 -5.77
C VAL A 69 -8.38 -2.09 -4.58
N ALA A 70 -9.22 -1.30 -3.90
CA ALA A 70 -9.98 -1.72 -2.72
C ALA A 70 -11.24 -2.55 -3.04
N ALA A 71 -11.44 -3.03 -4.27
CA ALA A 71 -12.68 -3.70 -4.68
C ALA A 71 -13.04 -4.91 -3.79
N ASP A 72 -12.04 -5.67 -3.35
CA ASP A 72 -12.24 -6.83 -2.48
C ASP A 72 -12.63 -6.44 -1.04
N ILE A 73 -12.05 -5.35 -0.53
CA ILE A 73 -12.43 -4.71 0.75
C ILE A 73 -13.92 -4.36 0.70
N TRP A 74 -14.36 -3.74 -0.41
CA TRP A 74 -15.76 -3.35 -0.63
C TRP A 74 -16.71 -4.54 -0.80
N ASN A 75 -16.28 -5.60 -1.48
CA ASN A 75 -17.13 -6.75 -1.80
C ASN A 75 -17.24 -7.78 -0.67
N LYS A 76 -16.25 -7.84 0.24
CA LYS A 76 -16.19 -8.82 1.35
C LYS A 76 -16.43 -8.18 2.72
N GLY A 77 -16.31 -6.85 2.85
CA GLY A 77 -16.59 -6.12 4.07
C GLY A 77 -18.09 -6.03 4.42
N PRO A 78 -18.44 -5.55 5.62
CA PRO A 78 -19.82 -5.33 6.06
C PRO A 78 -20.52 -4.16 5.34
N VAL A 79 -20.22 -3.92 4.06
CA VAL A 79 -20.59 -2.68 3.38
C VAL A 79 -21.97 -2.81 2.73
N ASN A 80 -23.00 -2.75 3.55
CA ASN A 80 -24.30 -2.17 3.17
C ASN A 80 -24.49 -0.76 3.76
N GLU A 81 -23.48 -0.23 4.46
CA GLU A 81 -23.46 1.13 5.02
C GLU A 81 -22.73 2.09 4.08
N LYS A 82 -23.13 3.37 4.09
CA LYS A 82 -22.58 4.39 3.18
C LYS A 82 -21.12 4.73 3.47
N SER A 83 -20.71 4.70 4.74
CA SER A 83 -19.33 4.91 5.18
C SER A 83 -19.07 4.11 6.46
N VAL A 84 -17.82 3.67 6.67
CA VAL A 84 -17.37 2.92 7.85
C VAL A 84 -15.95 3.36 8.22
N LEU A 85 -15.72 3.65 9.49
CA LEU A 85 -14.40 3.91 10.05
C LEU A 85 -13.96 2.73 10.91
N PHE A 86 -12.83 2.13 10.55
CA PHE A 86 -12.18 1.08 11.32
C PHE A 86 -11.05 1.69 12.13
N THR A 87 -11.09 1.56 13.45
CA THR A 87 -9.97 1.95 14.29
C THR A 87 -8.75 1.07 14.05
N SER A 88 -7.55 1.50 14.47
CA SER A 88 -6.32 0.68 14.39
C SER A 88 -6.52 -0.77 14.90
N ASP A 89 -7.23 -0.94 16.01
CA ASP A 89 -7.50 -2.25 16.61
C ASP A 89 -8.47 -3.08 15.76
N GLN A 90 -9.54 -2.46 15.26
CA GLN A 90 -10.53 -3.13 14.40
C GLN A 90 -9.96 -3.51 13.04
N ARG A 91 -9.09 -2.65 12.50
CA ARG A 91 -8.30 -2.91 11.30
C ARG A 91 -7.43 -4.15 11.50
N ASN A 92 -6.77 -4.29 12.64
CA ASN A 92 -5.85 -5.40 12.91
C ASN A 92 -6.56 -6.73 13.31
N ASP A 93 -7.73 -6.65 13.96
CA ASP A 93 -8.47 -7.82 14.49
C ASP A 93 -9.44 -8.46 13.47
N ALA A 94 -9.82 -7.71 12.44
CA ALA A 94 -10.66 -8.25 11.38
C ALA A 94 -9.82 -9.10 10.41
N GLU A 95 -10.32 -10.30 10.08
CA GLU A 95 -9.87 -11.15 8.96
C GLU A 95 -9.83 -10.41 7.58
N PHE A 96 -10.21 -9.14 7.56
CA PHE A 96 -10.07 -8.14 6.51
C PHE A 96 -8.66 -8.08 5.88
N TYR A 97 -7.62 -8.41 6.66
CA TYR A 97 -6.21 -8.19 6.30
C TYR A 97 -5.34 -9.42 6.04
N LEU A 98 -5.89 -10.63 6.10
CA LEU A 98 -5.06 -11.82 5.88
C LEU A 98 -5.04 -12.24 4.40
N GLY A 99 -4.36 -11.42 3.59
CA GLY A 99 -3.68 -11.93 2.38
C GLY A 99 -2.76 -13.12 2.68
N SER A 100 -2.37 -13.31 3.95
CA SER A 100 -1.61 -14.46 4.46
C SER A 100 -2.41 -15.76 4.70
N LYS A 101 -3.74 -15.78 4.52
CA LYS A 101 -4.52 -17.04 4.54
C LYS A 101 -5.38 -17.27 3.31
N THR A 102 -5.77 -16.22 2.58
CA THR A 102 -6.68 -16.33 1.43
C THR A 102 -6.15 -15.74 0.12
N GLY A 103 -4.96 -15.12 0.12
CA GLY A 103 -4.38 -14.53 -1.08
C GLY A 103 -5.12 -13.28 -1.59
N SER A 104 -5.88 -12.61 -0.73
CA SER A 104 -6.60 -11.36 -1.06
C SER A 104 -5.68 -10.29 -1.66
N PRO A 105 -6.16 -9.52 -2.64
CA PRO A 105 -5.36 -8.60 -3.43
C PRO A 105 -4.81 -7.44 -2.61
N VAL A 106 -5.48 -7.04 -1.52
CA VAL A 106 -5.06 -5.91 -0.67
C VAL A 106 -4.66 -6.35 0.72
N GLU A 107 -3.47 -5.91 1.14
CA GLU A 107 -2.93 -6.09 2.48
C GLU A 107 -2.33 -4.75 2.92
N VAL A 108 -2.74 -4.23 4.08
CA VAL A 108 -2.17 -3.08 4.80
C VAL A 108 -1.48 -3.60 6.05
N LYS A 109 -0.17 -3.42 6.13
CA LYS A 109 0.62 -3.73 7.33
C LYS A 109 1.11 -2.43 7.94
N TYR A 110 1.13 -2.38 9.27
CA TYR A 110 1.94 -1.45 10.05
C TYR A 110 2.94 -2.29 10.82
N ASP A 111 4.22 -2.11 10.53
CA ASP A 111 5.27 -2.89 11.17
C ASP A 111 6.28 -1.95 11.84
N GLU A 112 6.12 -1.76 13.16
CA GLU A 112 7.13 -1.15 14.04
C GLU A 112 8.33 -2.10 14.28
N ASN A 113 8.28 -3.35 13.78
CA ASN A 113 9.28 -4.38 13.97
C ASN A 113 9.66 -5.06 12.64
N ILE A 114 9.79 -4.30 11.53
CA ILE A 114 10.24 -4.88 10.27
C ILE A 114 11.52 -5.68 10.55
N PRO A 115 11.54 -7.00 10.36
CA PRO A 115 12.68 -7.81 10.77
C PRO A 115 13.91 -7.40 9.97
N ASP A 116 15.07 -7.24 10.63
CA ASP A 116 16.36 -7.07 9.93
C ASP A 116 16.65 -8.25 8.96
N SER A 117 15.97 -9.37 9.21
CA SER A 117 16.04 -10.62 8.46
C SER A 117 15.05 -10.73 7.29
N GLU A 118 14.39 -9.66 6.84
CA GLU A 118 13.61 -9.76 5.60
C GLU A 118 14.55 -10.20 4.47
N ASN A 119 14.20 -11.27 3.76
CA ASN A 119 14.98 -11.74 2.62
C ASN A 119 14.52 -11.02 1.34
N TRP A 120 15.39 -10.98 0.34
CA TRP A 120 15.00 -10.58 -1.01
C TRP A 120 13.77 -11.35 -1.46
N HIS A 121 12.76 -10.61 -1.90
CA HIS A 121 11.52 -11.20 -2.38
C HIS A 121 10.85 -10.33 -3.44
N SER A 122 9.87 -10.91 -4.11
CA SER A 122 8.97 -10.20 -5.03
C SER A 122 7.55 -10.70 -4.84
N HIS A 123 6.59 -9.95 -5.36
CA HIS A 123 5.19 -10.37 -5.38
C HIS A 123 4.63 -10.39 -6.80
N SER A 124 3.62 -11.21 -7.05
CA SER A 124 2.81 -11.16 -8.29
C SER A 124 1.95 -9.89 -8.40
N SER A 125 1.92 -9.07 -7.35
CA SER A 125 1.13 -7.85 -7.19
C SER A 125 2.04 -6.64 -7.03
N PHE A 126 1.48 -5.44 -7.20
CA PHE A 126 2.12 -4.19 -6.80
C PHE A 126 2.22 -4.13 -5.27
N GLU A 127 3.23 -3.44 -4.75
CA GLU A 127 3.39 -3.17 -3.32
C GLU A 127 3.79 -1.71 -3.09
N ALA A 128 2.95 -0.96 -2.40
CA ALA A 128 3.19 0.43 -2.04
C ALA A 128 3.75 0.53 -0.62
N TYR A 129 4.82 1.29 -0.43
CA TYR A 129 5.46 1.59 0.85
C TYR A 129 5.22 3.06 1.21
N ALA A 130 4.75 3.33 2.43
CA ALA A 130 4.43 4.67 2.90
C ALA A 130 4.74 4.82 4.41
N PRO A 131 5.93 5.29 4.81
CA PRO A 131 6.24 5.54 6.21
C PRO A 131 5.56 6.83 6.72
N GLU A 132 5.02 6.83 7.94
CA GLU A 132 4.48 8.01 8.62
C GLU A 132 5.58 8.77 9.36
N ASN A 133 6.44 8.02 10.02
CA ASN A 133 7.61 8.44 10.76
C ASN A 133 8.87 7.72 10.26
N GLY A 134 10.03 8.31 10.54
CA GLY A 134 11.32 7.73 10.17
C GLY A 134 11.51 7.58 8.66
N THR A 135 12.55 6.88 8.25
CA THR A 135 12.87 6.69 6.83
C THR A 135 13.26 5.25 6.58
N ILE A 136 12.81 4.73 5.45
CA ILE A 136 13.18 3.40 4.97
C ILE A 136 14.00 3.54 3.69
N THR A 137 14.94 2.63 3.49
CA THR A 137 15.64 2.47 2.22
C THR A 137 15.29 1.11 1.64
N LEU A 138 14.73 1.10 0.43
CA LEU A 138 14.46 -0.11 -0.34
C LEU A 138 15.63 -0.40 -1.27
N GLY A 139 16.16 -1.61 -1.18
CA GLY A 139 17.00 -2.19 -2.22
C GLY A 139 16.11 -2.77 -3.34
N LEU A 140 16.47 -2.53 -4.59
CA LEU A 140 15.76 -2.97 -5.80
C LEU A 140 16.75 -3.64 -6.75
N ILE A 141 16.66 -4.96 -6.96
CA ILE A 141 17.66 -5.69 -7.76
C ILE A 141 17.63 -5.23 -9.22
N LYS A 142 18.77 -4.79 -9.73
CA LYS A 142 19.01 -4.41 -11.13
C LYS A 142 19.62 -5.55 -11.94
N ASP A 143 20.52 -6.31 -11.33
CA ASP A 143 21.14 -7.48 -11.95
C ASP A 143 21.16 -8.67 -11.00
N PHE A 144 20.49 -9.75 -11.41
CA PHE A 144 20.39 -10.98 -10.63
C PHE A 144 21.64 -11.85 -10.62
N LYS A 145 22.54 -11.71 -11.60
CA LYS A 145 23.79 -12.46 -11.67
C LYS A 145 24.82 -11.87 -10.71
N GLU A 146 24.88 -10.55 -10.63
CA GLU A 146 25.83 -9.82 -9.79
C GLU A 146 25.24 -9.46 -8.42
N LEU A 147 23.92 -9.62 -8.25
CA LEU A 147 23.14 -9.17 -7.09
C LEU A 147 23.31 -7.67 -6.82
N ASP A 148 23.45 -6.90 -7.91
CA ASP A 148 23.50 -5.45 -7.88
C ASP A 148 22.09 -4.87 -7.69
N TYR A 149 21.98 -3.81 -6.90
CA TYR A 149 20.70 -3.17 -6.60
C TYR A 149 20.78 -1.64 -6.56
N ALA A 150 19.68 -1.00 -6.95
CA ALA A 150 19.42 0.40 -6.62
C ALA A 150 18.93 0.53 -5.19
N GLU A 151 19.21 1.68 -4.58
CA GLU A 151 18.58 2.10 -3.34
C GLU A 151 17.58 3.20 -3.63
N GLU A 152 16.38 3.07 -3.07
CA GLU A 152 15.38 4.13 -3.01
C GLU A 152 15.13 4.49 -1.55
N GLN A 153 15.27 5.78 -1.22
CA GLN A 153 14.98 6.29 0.10
C GLN A 153 13.57 6.89 0.16
N ILE A 154 12.74 6.38 1.07
CA ILE A 154 11.35 6.80 1.21
C ILE A 154 11.20 7.53 2.55
N SER A 155 11.05 8.85 2.45
CA SER A 155 10.85 9.74 3.60
C SER A 155 9.39 9.75 4.08
N PRO A 156 9.12 10.26 5.30
CA PRO A 156 7.77 10.55 5.74
C PRO A 156 7.02 11.38 4.69
N GLY A 157 5.79 10.99 4.39
CA GLY A 157 4.90 11.68 3.46
C GLY A 157 5.03 11.21 2.02
N LYS A 158 5.97 10.30 1.75
CA LYS A 158 6.20 9.77 0.41
C LYS A 158 5.68 8.35 0.29
N ILE A 159 5.26 8.03 -0.92
CA ILE A 159 4.87 6.69 -1.32
C ILE A 159 5.80 6.23 -2.42
N PHE A 160 6.20 4.97 -2.33
CA PHE A 160 6.90 4.30 -3.40
C PHE A 160 6.17 3.01 -3.76
N VAL A 161 5.95 2.78 -5.06
CA VAL A 161 5.20 1.62 -5.55
C VAL A 161 6.13 0.66 -6.26
N VAL A 162 6.37 -0.49 -5.68
CA VAL A 162 7.11 -1.58 -6.31
C VAL A 162 6.20 -2.32 -7.30
N PRO A 163 6.60 -2.47 -8.57
CA PRO A 163 5.83 -3.24 -9.56
C PRO A 163 5.85 -4.75 -9.28
N PRO A 164 4.91 -5.52 -9.86
CA PRO A 164 4.94 -6.96 -9.82
C PRO A 164 6.27 -7.52 -10.28
N TYR A 165 6.72 -8.58 -9.61
CA TYR A 165 7.90 -9.39 -9.94
C TYR A 165 9.25 -8.70 -9.78
N VAL A 166 9.27 -7.46 -9.31
CA VAL A 166 10.51 -6.74 -8.96
C VAL A 166 10.99 -7.23 -7.59
N GLN A 167 12.24 -7.69 -7.56
CA GLN A 167 12.88 -8.20 -6.35
C GLN A 167 13.39 -7.03 -5.50
N HIS A 168 12.93 -6.98 -4.25
CA HIS A 168 13.17 -5.88 -3.35
C HIS A 168 13.29 -6.34 -1.89
N LYS A 169 13.79 -5.44 -1.05
CA LYS A 169 13.95 -5.63 0.39
C LYS A 169 14.13 -4.27 1.07
N VAL A 170 13.66 -4.10 2.30
CA VAL A 170 14.11 -3.00 3.17
C VAL A 170 15.56 -3.25 3.62
N VAL A 171 16.50 -2.42 3.17
CA VAL A 171 17.94 -2.59 3.41
C VAL A 171 18.49 -1.70 4.53
N ASP A 172 17.84 -0.55 4.80
CA ASP A 172 18.16 0.34 5.92
C ASP A 172 16.90 0.98 6.49
N LYS A 173 16.95 1.38 7.77
CA LYS A 173 15.88 2.07 8.50
C LYS A 173 16.46 3.10 9.46
N GLN A 174 15.81 4.25 9.53
CA GLN A 174 16.25 5.35 10.38
C GLN A 174 15.09 5.91 11.18
N ASN A 175 15.35 6.20 12.47
CA ASN A 175 14.40 6.82 13.42
C ASN A 175 13.12 6.00 13.67
N ASP A 176 13.26 4.66 13.71
CA ASP A 176 12.17 3.74 14.05
C ASP A 176 10.92 3.95 13.20
N PRO A 177 11.03 3.71 11.86
CA PRO A 177 9.95 4.01 10.96
C PRO A 177 8.77 3.06 11.18
N ASP A 178 7.58 3.62 11.32
CA ASP A 178 6.37 2.88 11.02
C ASP A 178 6.25 2.75 9.48
N LEU A 179 5.67 1.66 9.02
CA LEU A 179 5.56 1.41 7.60
C LEU A 179 4.16 0.91 7.28
N ALA A 180 3.40 1.73 6.54
CA ALA A 180 2.20 1.29 5.86
C ALA A 180 2.57 0.61 4.53
N VAL A 181 2.18 -0.65 4.35
CA VAL A 181 2.41 -1.39 3.09
C VAL A 181 1.08 -1.72 2.44
N THR A 182 0.79 -1.31 1.20
CA THR A 182 -0.44 -1.72 0.47
C THR A 182 -0.11 -2.60 -0.74
N ARG A 183 -0.61 -3.84 -0.79
CA ARG A 183 -0.46 -4.74 -1.96
C ARG A 183 -1.69 -4.70 -2.88
N TYR A 184 -1.57 -4.89 -4.20
CA TYR A 184 -2.72 -4.91 -5.14
C TYR A 184 -2.43 -5.34 -6.59
N GLY A 185 -3.50 -5.61 -7.37
CA GLY A 185 -3.44 -5.74 -8.83
C GLY A 185 -3.34 -7.15 -9.41
N ALA A 186 -3.25 -8.19 -8.57
CA ALA A 186 -3.27 -9.59 -8.99
C ALA A 186 -4.50 -10.33 -8.43
N GLU A 187 -5.03 -11.31 -9.16
CA GLU A 187 -6.11 -12.18 -8.66
C GLU A 187 -5.71 -12.96 -7.41
N LYS A 188 -4.41 -13.24 -7.26
CA LYS A 188 -3.81 -13.88 -6.09
C LYS A 188 -2.52 -13.17 -5.73
N VAL A 189 -2.37 -12.79 -4.46
CA VAL A 189 -1.08 -12.33 -3.92
C VAL A 189 -0.19 -13.55 -3.67
N ALA A 190 0.87 -13.65 -4.46
CA ALA A 190 1.95 -14.62 -4.27
C ALA A 190 3.24 -13.88 -3.93
N LYS A 191 4.05 -14.48 -3.04
CA LYS A 191 5.38 -14.01 -2.65
C LYS A 191 6.41 -15.05 -3.07
N PHE A 192 7.48 -14.61 -3.71
CA PHE A 192 8.56 -15.46 -4.20
C PHE A 192 9.90 -15.03 -3.62
N ASP A 193 10.76 -15.99 -3.28
CA ASP A 193 12.13 -15.71 -2.89
C ASP A 193 13.01 -15.31 -4.10
N LEU A 194 14.30 -15.10 -3.88
CA LEU A 194 15.26 -14.70 -4.92
C LEU A 194 15.41 -15.74 -6.04
N GLU A 195 15.17 -17.02 -5.76
CA GLU A 195 15.25 -18.14 -6.70
C GLU A 195 13.94 -18.34 -7.47
N GLY A 196 12.86 -17.68 -7.04
CA GLY A 196 11.52 -17.83 -7.61
C GLY A 196 10.70 -18.92 -6.92
N ASN A 197 11.15 -19.45 -5.79
CA ASN A 197 10.36 -20.42 -5.03
C ASN A 197 9.23 -19.69 -4.31
N PRO A 198 8.01 -20.27 -4.29
CA PRO A 198 6.91 -19.70 -3.53
C PRO A 198 7.23 -19.73 -2.03
N VAL A 199 7.09 -18.57 -1.37
CA VAL A 199 7.28 -18.44 0.09
C VAL A 199 6.03 -18.89 0.86
N TYR A 200 4.88 -18.90 0.20
CA TYR A 200 3.61 -19.32 0.78
C TYR A 200 3.01 -20.53 0.03
N PRO A 201 2.38 -21.48 0.75
CA PRO A 201 1.87 -22.73 0.17
C PRO A 201 0.73 -22.55 -0.83
N TRP A 202 0.09 -21.39 -0.91
CA TRP A 202 -1.00 -21.11 -1.87
C TRP A 202 -0.51 -20.43 -3.16
N ALA A 203 0.80 -20.20 -3.31
CA ALA A 203 1.40 -19.59 -4.50
C ALA A 203 1.87 -20.63 -5.54
N GLU A 204 1.69 -21.93 -5.31
CA GLU A 204 2.18 -23.01 -6.19
C GLU A 204 1.59 -22.96 -7.60
N ASP A 205 0.39 -22.39 -7.78
CA ASP A 205 -0.30 -22.26 -9.07
C ASP A 205 -0.08 -20.90 -9.76
N VAL A 206 0.78 -20.03 -9.23
CA VAL A 206 1.03 -18.70 -9.81
C VAL A 206 2.32 -18.73 -10.63
N ASP A 207 2.22 -18.36 -11.91
CA ASP A 207 3.38 -18.23 -12.78
C ASP A 207 4.33 -17.16 -12.24
N PHE A 208 5.57 -17.56 -11.95
CA PHE A 208 6.62 -16.63 -11.54
C PHE A 208 7.33 -16.07 -12.76
N GLU A 209 7.35 -14.75 -12.86
CA GLU A 209 8.25 -14.02 -13.75
C GLU A 209 9.30 -13.32 -12.89
N ARG A 210 10.57 -13.30 -13.28
CA ARG A 210 11.61 -12.58 -12.57
C ARG A 210 11.92 -11.29 -13.32
N ARG A 211 11.76 -10.12 -12.68
CA ARG A 211 11.99 -8.82 -13.33
C ARG A 211 13.07 -7.99 -12.62
N PRO A 212 14.10 -7.52 -13.34
CA PRO A 212 15.03 -6.54 -12.79
C PRO A 212 14.33 -5.18 -12.69
N TYR A 213 14.81 -4.34 -11.78
CA TYR A 213 14.45 -2.93 -11.72
C TYR A 213 15.21 -2.14 -12.78
N ASP A 214 14.49 -1.39 -13.62
CA ASP A 214 15.06 -0.55 -14.66
C ASP A 214 14.36 0.81 -14.78
N SER A 215 14.92 1.69 -15.60
CA SER A 215 14.44 3.06 -15.80
C SER A 215 13.09 3.15 -16.52
N GLU A 216 12.62 2.09 -17.20
CA GLU A 216 11.28 2.10 -17.80
C GLU A 216 10.20 1.94 -16.72
N LEU A 217 10.53 1.25 -15.62
CA LEU A 217 9.64 1.13 -14.46
C LEU A 217 9.55 2.43 -13.64
N GLU A 218 10.60 3.27 -13.61
CA GLU A 218 10.59 4.59 -12.94
C GLU A 218 9.47 5.51 -13.46
N GLU A 219 9.16 5.47 -14.77
CA GLU A 219 8.08 6.29 -15.36
C GLU A 219 6.67 5.86 -14.92
N ILE A 220 6.47 4.58 -14.59
CA ILE A 220 5.20 4.07 -14.04
C ILE A 220 5.03 4.56 -12.60
N MET A 221 6.14 4.77 -11.89
CA MET A 221 6.17 5.05 -10.46
C MET A 221 6.07 6.55 -10.15
N GLN A 222 6.53 7.42 -11.05
CA GLN A 222 6.48 8.88 -10.89
C GLN A 222 5.16 9.55 -11.33
N LYS A 223 4.24 8.83 -11.99
CA LYS A 223 2.92 9.37 -12.36
C LYS A 223 1.87 9.32 -11.23
N SER A 224 2.29 8.97 -10.02
CA SER A 224 1.45 8.89 -8.81
C SER A 224 1.51 10.16 -7.95
N VAL A 225 1.87 11.30 -8.55
CA VAL A 225 1.87 12.64 -7.90
C VAL A 225 0.57 13.36 -8.21
#